data_AF-A0A2H0UX17-F1
#
_entry.id   AF-A0A2H0UX17-F1
#
_cell.length_a   1.000
_cell.length_b   1.000
_cell.length_c   1.000
_cell.angle_alpha   90.00
_cell.angle_beta   90.00
_cell.angle_gamma   90.00
#
_symmetry.space_group_name_H-M   'P 1'
#
loop_
_entity.id
_entity.type
_entity.pdbx_description
1 polymer ?
#
loop_
_entity_poly.entity_id
_entity_poly.type
_entity_poly.pdbx_seq_one_letter_code
_entity_poly.pdbx_strand_id
1 'polypeptide(L)'
;MKKRFFYNALIFVLFLTPSFALAEQININSATLSQLDEIAHIGTKTAQKIIDSRPYSSIQDLSRVKGIGDGKYLQDIINQGWACVNCTTEISQTQNTDIVNQNLTSITSPATVAPTVPQITYPSDMYINEILPAPEGADEQNEWLEIYNGNDFEVDLAGWQIKDQIGAIKTYTWPANSFIKARGFLT
;
A
#
# COMPACT_ATOMS: atom_id res chain seq x y z
N MET A 1 -16.57 26.60 8.30
CA MET A 1 -15.34 25.86 7.91
C MET A 1 -15.30 25.76 6.40
N LYS A 2 -14.29 26.37 5.77
CA LYS A 2 -14.19 26.52 4.31
C LYS A 2 -13.65 25.24 3.68
N LYS A 3 -14.54 24.40 3.14
CA LYS A 3 -14.17 23.27 2.27
C LYS A 3 -13.81 23.86 0.90
N ARG A 4 -12.57 23.72 0.47
CA ARG A 4 -12.08 24.27 -0.80
C ARG A 4 -12.66 23.45 -1.95
N PHE A 5 -13.74 23.95 -2.54
CA PHE A 5 -14.22 23.53 -3.86
C PHE A 5 -13.45 24.34 -4.92
N PHE A 6 -12.84 23.68 -5.89
CA PHE A 6 -12.33 24.34 -7.09
C PHE A 6 -13.09 23.80 -8.31
N TYR A 7 -14.00 24.62 -8.85
CA TYR A 7 -14.58 24.46 -10.18
C TYR A 7 -14.08 25.58 -11.09
N ASN A 8 -13.55 25.17 -12.24
CA ASN A 8 -13.54 25.80 -13.57
C ASN A 8 -12.77 27.11 -13.88
N ALA A 9 -12.31 27.12 -15.14
CA ALA A 9 -12.12 28.23 -16.08
C ALA A 9 -10.71 28.86 -16.24
N LEU A 10 -10.11 28.48 -17.38
CA LEU A 10 -9.18 29.20 -18.26
C LEU A 10 -8.95 30.70 -17.95
N ILE A 11 -7.72 31.10 -17.62
CA ILE A 11 -7.07 32.38 -17.99
C ILE A 11 -5.53 32.17 -17.94
N PHE A 12 -4.87 32.68 -18.97
CA PHE A 12 -3.50 32.39 -19.40
C PHE A 12 -2.50 33.46 -18.87
N VAL A 13 -1.36 32.98 -18.34
CA VAL A 13 -0.02 33.64 -18.25
C VAL A 13 0.26 34.67 -17.14
N LEU A 14 1.01 34.22 -16.13
CA LEU A 14 2.35 34.71 -15.80
C LEU A 14 3.09 33.60 -15.05
N PHE A 15 4.22 33.11 -15.57
CA PHE A 15 5.06 32.08 -14.94
C PHE A 15 5.69 32.63 -13.65
N LEU A 16 4.94 32.63 -12.55
CA LEU A 16 5.47 32.70 -11.20
C LEU A 16 5.66 31.25 -10.78
N THR A 17 6.89 30.73 -10.93
CA THR A 17 7.20 29.35 -10.54
C THR A 17 6.77 29.16 -9.09
N PRO A 18 5.79 28.27 -8.81
CA PRO A 18 5.51 27.95 -7.44
C PRO A 18 6.80 27.36 -6.88
N SER A 19 7.32 27.96 -5.82
CA SER A 19 8.34 27.35 -4.99
C SER A 19 7.87 25.91 -4.78
N PHE A 20 8.63 24.94 -5.29
CA PHE A 20 8.40 23.53 -5.00
C PHE A 20 8.63 23.39 -3.50
N ALA A 21 7.58 23.66 -2.73
CA ALA A 21 7.50 23.30 -1.33
C ALA A 21 7.71 21.79 -1.33
N LEU A 22 8.77 21.35 -0.65
CA LEU A 22 9.03 19.95 -0.37
C LEU A 22 7.79 19.44 0.36
N ALA A 23 6.85 18.86 -0.39
CA ALA A 23 5.69 18.21 0.19
C ALA A 23 6.23 17.00 0.94
N GLU A 24 6.35 17.14 2.25
CA GLU A 24 6.74 16.07 3.14
C GLU A 24 5.69 14.97 2.99
N GLN A 25 6.08 13.91 2.28
CA GLN A 25 5.21 12.79 2.00
C GLN A 25 4.80 12.16 3.34
N ILE A 26 3.50 11.94 3.53
CA ILE A 26 2.92 11.43 4.77
C ILE A 26 3.08 9.92 4.80
N ASN A 27 3.88 9.43 5.74
CA ASN A 27 4.12 8.00 5.90
C ASN A 27 2.86 7.30 6.46
N ILE A 28 2.20 6.46 5.66
CA ILE A 28 0.95 5.81 6.06
C ILE A 28 1.10 4.81 7.21
N ASN A 29 2.33 4.33 7.45
CA ASN A 29 2.67 3.40 8.52
C ASN A 29 2.97 4.10 9.86
N SER A 30 3.39 5.37 9.86
CA SER A 30 3.76 6.10 11.08
C SER A 30 2.97 7.39 11.34
N ALA A 31 2.25 7.91 10.35
CA ALA A 31 1.49 9.15 10.45
C ALA A 31 0.46 9.12 11.60
N THR A 32 0.23 10.27 12.21
CA THR A 32 -0.87 10.44 13.17
C THR A 32 -2.22 10.46 12.45
N LEU A 33 -3.31 10.34 13.21
CA LEU A 33 -4.66 10.46 12.68
C LEU A 33 -4.87 11.80 11.96
N SER A 34 -4.37 12.90 12.53
CA SER A 34 -4.46 14.24 11.92
C SER A 34 -3.71 14.30 10.60
N GLN A 35 -2.49 13.76 10.55
CA GLN A 35 -1.69 13.73 9.32
C GLN A 35 -2.35 12.88 8.24
N LEU A 36 -2.98 11.76 8.60
CA LEU A 36 -3.74 10.96 7.63
C LEU A 36 -5.01 11.67 7.13
N ASP A 37 -5.70 12.43 7.99
CA ASP A 37 -6.91 13.22 7.63
C ASP A 37 -6.60 14.37 6.66
N GLU A 38 -5.34 14.76 6.52
CA GLU A 38 -4.88 15.76 5.55
C GLU A 38 -4.76 15.21 4.12
N ILE A 39 -4.67 13.89 3.96
CA ILE A 39 -4.62 13.26 2.63
C ILE A 39 -6.02 13.31 2.01
N ALA A 40 -6.12 13.79 0.77
CA ALA A 40 -7.41 13.87 0.08
C ALA A 40 -8.08 12.49 0.03
N HIS A 41 -9.40 12.46 0.26
CA HIS A 41 -10.23 11.25 0.36
C HIS A 41 -10.02 10.40 1.63
N ILE A 42 -9.06 10.75 2.49
CA ILE A 42 -8.90 10.15 3.81
C ILE A 42 -9.50 11.10 4.84
N GLY A 43 -10.71 10.78 5.32
CA GLY A 43 -11.30 11.46 6.47
C GLY A 43 -10.97 10.75 7.78
N THR A 44 -11.16 11.40 8.94
CA THR A 44 -10.89 10.86 10.30
C THR A 44 -11.29 9.40 10.53
N LYS A 45 -12.48 8.98 10.08
CA LYS A 45 -12.95 7.59 10.20
C LYS A 45 -12.16 6.61 9.33
N THR A 46 -11.73 7.06 8.16
CA THR A 46 -10.87 6.30 7.26
C THR A 46 -9.44 6.30 7.76
N ALA A 47 -8.92 7.44 8.24
CA ALA A 47 -7.63 7.56 8.90
C ALA A 47 -7.48 6.59 10.08
N GLN A 48 -8.50 6.48 10.94
CA GLN A 48 -8.46 5.51 12.03
C GLN A 48 -8.37 4.07 11.51
N LYS A 49 -9.14 3.71 10.48
CA LYS A 49 -9.05 2.36 9.89
C LYS A 49 -7.70 2.09 9.22
N ILE A 50 -7.04 3.12 8.70
CA ILE A 50 -5.68 3.02 8.18
C ILE A 50 -4.75 2.68 9.36
N ILE A 51 -4.83 3.40 10.47
CA ILE A 51 -4.05 3.13 11.68
C ILE A 51 -4.30 1.71 12.19
N ASP A 52 -5.57 1.30 12.29
CA ASP A 52 -5.99 -0.01 12.80
C ASP A 52 -5.50 -1.17 11.92
N SER A 53 -5.26 -0.91 10.63
CA SER A 53 -4.87 -1.92 9.63
C SER A 53 -3.39 -1.84 9.25
N ARG A 54 -2.57 -1.07 9.98
CA ARG A 54 -1.11 -1.04 9.79
C ARG A 54 -0.49 -2.41 10.09
N PRO A 55 0.62 -2.76 9.42
CA PRO A 55 1.35 -1.96 8.43
C PRO A 55 0.93 -2.25 6.97
N TYR A 56 1.38 -1.37 6.08
CA TYR A 56 1.22 -1.42 4.64
C TYR A 56 2.58 -1.51 3.96
N SER A 57 2.67 -2.40 2.97
CA SER A 57 3.90 -2.61 2.18
C SER A 57 3.92 -1.75 0.92
N SER A 58 2.76 -1.32 0.45
CA SER A 58 2.60 -0.41 -0.69
C SER A 58 1.47 0.59 -0.46
N ILE A 59 1.38 1.65 -1.27
CA ILE A 59 0.23 2.57 -1.23
C ILE A 59 -1.04 1.85 -1.72
N GLN A 60 -0.89 0.95 -2.70
CA GLN A 60 -1.96 0.15 -3.29
C GLN A 60 -2.71 -0.69 -2.24
N ASP A 61 -2.03 -1.06 -1.16
CA ASP A 61 -2.60 -1.79 -0.03
C ASP A 61 -3.72 -1.02 0.71
N LEU A 62 -3.80 0.31 0.55
CA LEU A 62 -4.90 1.12 1.08
C LEU A 62 -6.26 0.73 0.49
N SER A 63 -6.29 0.02 -0.66
CA SER A 63 -7.50 -0.62 -1.20
C SER A 63 -8.23 -1.51 -0.18
N ARG A 64 -7.51 -2.10 0.78
CA ARG A 64 -8.08 -2.95 1.84
C ARG A 64 -8.90 -2.18 2.87
N VAL A 65 -8.73 -0.86 2.95
CA VAL A 65 -9.38 -0.02 3.96
C VAL A 65 -10.81 0.32 3.51
N LYS A 66 -11.78 -0.19 4.26
CA LYS A 66 -13.21 0.07 4.02
C LYS A 66 -13.50 1.58 4.03
N GLY A 67 -13.86 2.13 2.87
CA GLY A 67 -14.14 3.56 2.67
C GLY A 67 -13.13 4.30 1.80
N ILE A 68 -12.02 3.64 1.43
CA ILE A 68 -11.13 4.06 0.32
C ILE A 68 -11.58 3.40 -1.00
N GLY A 69 -12.33 2.30 -0.91
CA GLY A 69 -12.77 1.47 -2.04
C GLY A 69 -13.51 2.21 -3.16
N ASP A 70 -13.38 1.62 -4.36
CA ASP A 70 -13.49 2.16 -5.72
C ASP A 70 -12.17 2.81 -6.17
N GLY A 71 -11.43 2.12 -7.05
CA GLY A 71 -10.04 2.42 -7.42
C GLY A 71 -9.75 3.89 -7.74
N LYS A 72 -10.76 4.69 -8.08
CA LYS A 72 -10.64 6.14 -8.25
C LYS A 72 -9.96 6.85 -7.06
N TYR A 73 -10.38 6.62 -5.80
CA TYR A 73 -9.79 7.36 -4.66
C TYR A 73 -8.37 6.92 -4.36
N LEU A 74 -8.08 5.63 -4.54
CA LEU A 74 -6.72 5.11 -4.42
C LEU A 74 -5.81 5.68 -5.49
N GLN A 75 -6.28 5.75 -6.75
CA GLN A 75 -5.53 6.37 -7.84
C GLN A 75 -5.33 7.86 -7.62
N ASP A 76 -6.33 8.57 -7.08
CA ASP A 76 -6.20 9.98 -6.71
C ASP A 76 -5.12 10.17 -5.64
N ILE A 77 -5.04 9.30 -4.62
CA ILE A 77 -3.99 9.33 -3.58
C ILE A 77 -2.61 9.04 -4.17
N ILE A 78 -2.49 8.04 -5.05
CA ILE A 78 -1.24 7.68 -5.73
C ILE A 78 -0.75 8.82 -6.62
N ASN A 79 -1.64 9.42 -7.43
CA ASN A 79 -1.33 10.49 -8.36
C ASN A 79 -0.93 11.80 -7.67
N GLN A 80 -1.43 12.04 -6.45
CA GLN A 80 -1.04 13.21 -5.65
C GLN A 80 0.40 13.11 -5.14
N GLY A 81 0.94 11.90 -4.96
CA GLY A 81 2.31 11.70 -4.48
C GLY A 81 2.53 12.16 -3.03
N TRP A 82 1.46 12.32 -2.24
CA TRP A 82 1.53 12.82 -0.86
C TRP A 82 1.63 11.72 0.20
N ALA A 83 1.43 10.45 -0.16
CA ALA A 83 1.47 9.32 0.77
C ALA A 83 2.63 8.37 0.44
N CYS A 84 3.28 7.80 1.44
CA CYS A 84 4.41 6.85 1.32
C CYS A 84 4.31 5.73 2.34
N VAL A 85 4.97 4.60 2.06
CA VAL A 85 5.19 3.53 3.05
C VAL A 85 6.54 3.66 3.77
N ASN A 86 7.58 4.09 3.05
CA ASN A 86 8.98 4.14 3.52
C ASN A 86 9.68 5.45 3.11
N CYS A 87 8.99 6.59 3.17
CA CYS A 87 9.66 7.89 3.06
C CYS A 87 10.50 8.09 4.33
N THR A 88 11.76 7.71 4.27
CA THR A 88 12.76 8.18 5.23
C THR A 88 12.94 9.67 4.96
N THR A 89 12.81 10.48 6.01
CA THR A 89 13.25 11.86 6.01
C THR A 89 14.79 11.84 5.95
N GLU A 90 15.36 11.44 4.81
CA GLU A 90 16.77 11.59 4.55
C GLU A 90 17.03 13.07 4.36
N ILE A 91 17.40 13.69 5.47
CA ILE A 91 18.25 14.88 5.50
C ILE A 91 19.32 14.67 4.43
N SER A 92 19.16 15.39 3.33
CA SER A 92 20.16 15.44 2.27
C SER A 92 21.50 15.79 2.93
N GLN A 93 22.49 14.95 2.65
CA GLN A 93 23.87 15.11 3.08
C GLN A 93 24.33 16.55 2.82
N THR A 94 24.52 17.32 3.88
CA THR A 94 25.56 18.35 3.87
C THR A 94 26.80 17.68 4.42
N GLN A 95 27.71 17.36 3.50
CA GLN A 95 29.13 17.21 3.80
C GLN A 95 29.55 18.46 4.58
N ASN A 96 29.81 18.33 5.87
CA ASN A 96 30.70 19.26 6.54
C ASN A 96 31.61 18.48 7.49
N THR A 97 32.87 18.44 7.10
CA THR A 97 34.01 18.00 7.90
C THR A 97 34.08 18.82 9.20
N ASP A 98 34.51 18.12 10.24
CA ASP A 98 35.04 18.62 11.52
C ASP A 98 34.13 18.59 12.77
N ILE A 99 34.63 17.84 13.76
CA ILE A 99 34.52 17.99 15.23
C ILE A 99 33.59 17.03 16.01
N VAL A 100 34.28 16.07 16.65
CA VAL A 100 34.10 15.46 17.99
C VAL A 100 33.25 14.19 18.12
N ASN A 101 33.99 13.12 18.46
CA ASN A 101 33.51 11.93 19.15
C ASN A 101 32.60 12.31 20.33
N GLN A 102 31.30 12.08 20.19
CA GLN A 102 30.46 11.79 21.34
C GLN A 102 30.02 10.34 21.23
N ASN A 103 30.82 9.53 21.92
CA ASN A 103 30.47 8.20 22.36
C ASN A 103 29.17 8.28 23.17
N LEU A 104 28.02 8.06 22.53
CA LEU A 104 26.74 7.94 23.22
C LEU A 104 26.59 6.49 23.66
N THR A 105 26.93 6.27 24.92
CA THR A 105 26.62 5.06 25.67
C THR A 105 25.14 4.70 25.52
N SER A 106 24.88 3.59 24.83
CA SER A 106 23.60 2.88 24.83
C SER A 106 23.26 2.45 26.25
N ILE A 107 22.36 3.18 26.90
CA ILE A 107 21.64 2.72 28.08
C ILE A 107 20.57 1.73 27.63
N THR A 108 20.84 0.44 27.83
CA THR A 108 19.91 -0.67 27.69
C THR A 108 18.78 -0.51 28.72
N SER A 109 17.63 0.01 28.28
CA SER A 109 16.36 -0.30 28.92
C SER A 109 15.99 -1.74 28.54
N PRO A 110 15.59 -2.62 29.49
CA PRO A 110 15.09 -3.94 29.12
C PRO A 110 13.73 -3.75 28.45
N ALA A 111 13.74 -3.63 27.12
CA ALA A 111 12.53 -3.69 26.31
C ALA A 111 11.92 -5.07 26.48
N THR A 112 10.74 -5.11 27.10
CA THR A 112 9.87 -6.28 27.08
C THR A 112 9.67 -6.70 25.63
N VAL A 113 10.23 -7.86 25.26
CA VAL A 113 10.12 -8.43 23.91
C VAL A 113 8.66 -8.85 23.71
N ALA A 114 7.85 -7.95 23.17
CA ALA A 114 6.54 -8.31 22.64
C ALA A 114 6.76 -9.35 21.53
N PRO A 115 5.95 -10.42 21.44
CA PRO A 115 6.12 -11.44 20.41
C PRO A 115 6.04 -10.77 19.04
N THR A 116 7.17 -10.76 18.33
CA THR A 116 7.26 -10.24 16.96
C THR A 116 6.44 -11.16 16.07
N VAL A 117 5.19 -10.78 15.79
CA VAL A 117 4.38 -11.45 14.77
C VAL A 117 5.15 -11.33 13.44
N PRO A 118 5.49 -12.45 12.78
CA PRO A 118 6.25 -12.42 11.54
C PRO A 118 5.51 -11.57 10.51
N GLN A 119 6.19 -10.55 10.00
CA GLN A 119 5.65 -9.70 8.94
C GLN A 119 5.70 -10.49 7.63
N ILE A 120 4.54 -10.77 7.03
CA ILE A 120 4.46 -11.45 5.73
C ILE A 120 4.80 -10.44 4.64
N THR A 121 5.89 -10.69 3.91
CA THR A 121 6.27 -9.91 2.72
C THR A 121 5.81 -10.67 1.48
N TYR A 122 4.95 -10.04 0.69
CA TYR A 122 4.54 -10.57 -0.60
C TYR A 122 5.51 -10.12 -1.70
N PRO A 123 5.87 -10.99 -2.64
CA PRO A 123 6.68 -10.60 -3.79
C PRO A 123 5.91 -9.60 -4.67
N SER A 124 6.64 -8.64 -5.24
CA SER A 124 6.14 -7.81 -6.33
C SER A 124 5.90 -8.67 -7.58
N ASP A 125 5.27 -8.12 -8.62
CA ASP A 125 5.11 -8.79 -9.92
C ASP A 125 4.32 -10.11 -9.92
N MET A 126 3.34 -10.24 -9.02
CA MET A 126 2.29 -11.27 -9.11
C MET A 126 1.03 -10.68 -9.74
N TYR A 127 0.52 -11.33 -10.78
CA TYR A 127 -0.62 -10.84 -11.56
C TYR A 127 -1.73 -11.87 -11.60
N ILE A 128 -2.99 -11.41 -11.48
CA ILE A 128 -4.13 -12.19 -11.99
C ILE A 128 -4.10 -12.02 -13.51
N ASN A 129 -3.85 -13.12 -14.23
CA ASN A 129 -3.72 -13.10 -15.68
C ASN A 129 -5.09 -13.27 -16.34
N GLU A 130 -5.82 -14.32 -15.98
CA GLU A 130 -7.11 -14.66 -16.58
C GLU A 130 -8.13 -15.05 -15.49
N ILE A 131 -9.41 -14.80 -15.77
CA ILE A 131 -10.53 -15.19 -14.94
C ILE A 131 -11.69 -15.66 -15.82
N LEU A 132 -12.35 -16.74 -15.43
CA LEU A 132 -13.64 -17.15 -15.97
C LEU A 132 -14.68 -17.17 -14.85
N PRO A 133 -15.26 -16.00 -14.48
CA PRO A 133 -16.26 -15.94 -13.43
C PRO A 133 -17.63 -16.39 -13.96
N ALA A 134 -18.35 -17.16 -13.15
CA ALA A 134 -19.74 -17.58 -13.41
C ALA A 134 -20.00 -18.14 -14.84
N PRO A 135 -19.28 -19.19 -15.27
CA PRO A 135 -19.50 -19.86 -16.55
C PRO A 135 -20.88 -20.53 -16.61
N GLU A 136 -21.36 -20.82 -17.81
CA GLU A 136 -22.58 -21.60 -17.99
C GLU A 136 -22.38 -23.05 -17.48
N GLY A 137 -23.28 -23.52 -16.61
CA GLY A 137 -23.20 -24.85 -15.99
C GLY A 137 -22.94 -24.79 -14.49
N ALA A 138 -22.41 -25.87 -13.91
CA ALA A 138 -22.06 -25.91 -12.48
C ALA A 138 -20.75 -25.14 -12.23
N ASP A 139 -20.75 -24.24 -11.24
CA ASP A 139 -19.58 -23.46 -10.80
C ASP A 139 -18.32 -24.33 -10.63
N GLU A 140 -18.48 -25.55 -10.12
CA GLU A 140 -17.38 -26.45 -9.73
C GLU A 140 -16.53 -27.00 -10.88
N GLN A 141 -16.97 -26.90 -12.14
CA GLN A 141 -16.29 -27.54 -13.28
C GLN A 141 -15.72 -26.56 -14.30
N ASN A 142 -16.20 -25.31 -14.28
CA ASN A 142 -15.91 -24.37 -15.36
C ASN A 142 -15.34 -23.03 -14.84
N GLU A 143 -15.43 -22.74 -13.53
CA GLU A 143 -14.90 -21.48 -12.97
C GLU A 143 -13.43 -21.65 -12.67
N TRP A 144 -12.59 -20.76 -13.20
CA TRP A 144 -11.15 -20.82 -12.98
C TRP A 144 -10.52 -19.43 -12.99
N LEU A 145 -9.33 -19.35 -12.38
CA LEU A 145 -8.49 -18.18 -12.25
C LEU A 145 -7.09 -18.61 -12.65
N GLU A 146 -6.37 -17.81 -13.43
CA GLU A 146 -4.94 -18.00 -13.64
C GLU A 146 -4.13 -16.88 -13.02
N ILE A 147 -3.07 -17.26 -12.32
CA ILE A 147 -2.09 -16.37 -11.73
C ILE A 147 -0.79 -16.49 -12.52
N TYR A 148 -0.23 -15.34 -12.90
CA TYR A 148 1.10 -15.22 -13.50
C TYR A 148 2.12 -14.70 -12.50
N ASN A 149 3.26 -15.39 -12.41
CA ASN A 149 4.43 -14.93 -11.69
C ASN A 149 5.39 -14.22 -12.65
N GLY A 150 5.42 -12.89 -12.59
CA GLY A 150 6.32 -12.04 -13.36
C GLY A 150 7.73 -11.92 -12.80
N ASN A 151 8.05 -12.55 -11.67
CA ASN A 151 9.39 -12.56 -11.11
C ASN A 151 10.33 -13.51 -11.89
N ASP A 152 11.62 -13.33 -11.66
CA ASP A 152 12.67 -14.26 -12.09
C ASP A 152 12.97 -15.36 -11.04
N PHE A 153 12.16 -15.44 -9.98
CA PHE A 153 12.22 -16.47 -8.94
C PHE A 153 10.86 -17.16 -8.72
N GLU A 154 10.87 -18.35 -8.11
CA GLU A 154 9.66 -19.11 -7.74
C GLU A 154 8.97 -18.49 -6.52
N VAL A 155 7.63 -18.47 -6.55
CA VAL A 155 6.79 -17.90 -5.49
C VAL A 155 5.97 -19.02 -4.83
N ASP A 156 6.00 -19.08 -3.50
CA ASP A 156 5.13 -19.93 -2.68
C ASP A 156 3.84 -19.16 -2.33
N LEU A 157 2.71 -19.72 -2.73
CA LEU A 157 1.37 -19.18 -2.49
C LEU A 157 0.69 -19.83 -1.28
N ALA A 158 1.34 -20.73 -0.55
CA ALA A 158 0.72 -21.40 0.58
C ALA A 158 0.09 -20.40 1.57
N GLY A 159 -1.21 -20.57 1.83
CA GLY A 159 -1.96 -19.70 2.74
C GLY A 159 -2.37 -18.34 2.15
N TRP A 160 -1.99 -18.01 0.92
CA TRP A 160 -2.56 -16.86 0.22
C TRP A 160 -4.06 -17.08 0.02
N GLN A 161 -4.81 -16.00 -0.09
CA GLN A 161 -6.25 -16.05 -0.23
C GLN A 161 -6.74 -15.16 -1.37
N ILE A 162 -7.65 -15.68 -2.18
CA ILE A 162 -8.46 -14.87 -3.08
C ILE A 162 -9.91 -14.90 -2.59
N LYS A 163 -10.54 -13.74 -2.60
CA LYS A 163 -11.85 -13.51 -2.01
C LYS A 163 -12.71 -12.67 -2.94
N ASP A 164 -13.93 -13.14 -3.19
CA ASP A 164 -14.94 -12.35 -3.90
C ASP A 164 -15.39 -11.17 -3.03
N GLN A 165 -15.75 -10.07 -3.66
CA GLN A 165 -16.22 -8.84 -3.01
C GLN A 165 -17.73 -8.64 -3.16
N ILE A 166 -18.41 -9.34 -4.07
CA ILE A 166 -19.83 -9.08 -4.41
C ILE A 166 -20.63 -10.39 -4.35
N GLY A 167 -21.85 -10.33 -3.81
CA GLY A 167 -22.74 -11.50 -3.73
C GLY A 167 -22.42 -12.43 -2.56
N ALA A 168 -22.48 -13.75 -2.79
CA ALA A 168 -22.09 -14.75 -1.81
C ALA A 168 -20.56 -14.82 -1.72
N ILE A 169 -20.00 -14.14 -0.71
CA ILE A 169 -18.55 -14.06 -0.50
C ILE A 169 -17.95 -15.46 -0.35
N LYS A 170 -17.22 -15.92 -1.36
CA LYS A 170 -16.36 -17.11 -1.31
C LYS A 170 -14.91 -16.69 -1.08
N THR A 171 -14.17 -17.49 -0.32
CA THR A 171 -12.73 -17.30 -0.09
C THR A 171 -12.03 -18.60 -0.41
N TYR A 172 -11.10 -18.55 -1.35
CA TYR A 172 -10.21 -19.67 -1.67
C TYR A 172 -8.86 -19.42 -1.01
N THR A 173 -8.30 -20.46 -0.39
CA THR A 173 -6.97 -20.44 0.23
C THR A 173 -6.09 -21.45 -0.48
N TRP A 174 -4.94 -21.02 -1.00
CA TRP A 174 -4.01 -21.95 -1.61
C TRP A 174 -3.46 -22.94 -0.57
N PRO A 175 -3.46 -24.25 -0.84
CA PRO A 175 -2.93 -25.25 0.07
C PRO A 175 -1.40 -25.16 0.17
N ALA A 176 -0.83 -25.88 1.13
CA ALA A 176 0.62 -26.09 1.16
C ALA A 176 1.12 -26.72 -0.15
N ASN A 177 2.36 -26.42 -0.53
CA ASN A 177 2.99 -26.83 -1.78
C ASN A 177 2.38 -26.19 -3.05
N SER A 178 1.82 -24.98 -2.94
CA SER A 178 1.35 -24.20 -4.09
C SER A 178 2.46 -23.28 -4.58
N PHE A 179 3.24 -23.72 -5.56
CA PHE A 179 4.35 -22.94 -6.10
C PHE A 179 4.09 -22.50 -7.54
N ILE A 180 4.49 -21.28 -7.86
CA ILE A 180 4.55 -20.77 -9.24
C ILE A 180 5.99 -20.50 -9.61
N LYS A 181 6.51 -21.23 -10.61
CA LYS A 181 7.87 -21.01 -11.14
C LYS A 181 8.05 -19.57 -11.66
N ALA A 182 9.29 -19.13 -11.73
CA ALA A 182 9.65 -17.87 -12.38
C ALA A 182 9.05 -17.81 -13.80
N ARG A 183 8.42 -16.68 -14.15
CA ARG A 183 7.71 -16.51 -15.44
C ARG A 183 6.63 -17.57 -15.72
N GLY A 184 6.13 -18.25 -14.69
CA GLY A 184 5.17 -19.34 -14.78
C GLY A 184 3.73 -18.91 -14.52
N PHE A 185 2.81 -19.83 -14.80
CA PHE A 185 1.36 -19.68 -14.59
C PHE A 185 0.83 -20.78 -13.67
N LEU A 186 -0.24 -20.50 -12.93
CA LEU A 186 -1.00 -21.47 -12.13
C LEU A 186 -2.49 -21.22 -12.31
N THR A 187 -3.23 -22.27 -12.67
CA THR A 187 -4.68 -22.28 -12.90
C THR A 187 -5.41 -23.13 -11.86
#